data_AF-A0A2E7QKF4-F1
#
_entry.id   AF-A0A2E7QKF4-F1
#
_cell.length_a   1.000
_cell.length_b   1.000
_cell.length_c   1.000
_cell.angle_alpha   90.00
_cell.angle_beta   90.00
_cell.angle_gamma   90.00
#
_symmetry.space_group_name_H-M   'P 1'
#
loop_
_entity.id
_entity.type
_entity.pdbx_description
1 polymer ?
#
loop_
_entity_poly.entity_id
_entity_poly.type
_entity_poly.pdbx_seq_one_letter_code
_entity_poly.pdbx_strand_id
1 'polypeptide(L)'
;NLPIDVMHKCCDGRVIAVDVSAPLDLQENSPYGVSISGWQILWKRITPFVPSLKLPGISDVLMRAAELASVRAQQQAVANDFSGLYLRPPVTQFQSMEFEAIRDIASIGHRYSEGKIEKWRKEMVC
;
A
#
# COMPACT_ATOMS: atom_id res chain seq x y z
N ASN A 1 0.09 6.90 -0.59
CA ASN A 1 -1.08 7.79 -0.50
C ASN A 1 -1.37 8.13 0.98
N LEU A 2 -0.39 8.70 1.70
CA LEU A 2 -0.53 9.04 3.12
C LEU A 2 0.57 10.04 3.52
N PRO A 3 0.33 11.36 3.40
CA PRO A 3 1.37 12.38 3.52
C PRO A 3 1.71 12.73 4.98
N ILE A 4 2.14 11.74 5.77
CA ILE A 4 2.46 11.90 7.21
C ILE A 4 3.56 12.94 7.42
N ASP A 5 4.60 12.89 6.59
CA ASP A 5 5.77 13.77 6.67
C ASP A 5 5.42 15.24 6.38
N VAL A 6 4.52 15.48 5.43
CA VAL A 6 4.01 16.81 5.12
C VAL A 6 3.17 17.34 6.29
N MET A 7 2.25 16.52 6.80
CA MET A 7 1.40 16.90 7.95
C MET A 7 2.23 17.20 9.20
N HIS A 8 3.28 16.42 9.46
CA HIS A 8 4.20 16.67 10.57
C HIS A 8 4.96 18.00 10.43
N LYS A 9 5.27 18.43 9.20
CA LYS A 9 5.95 19.71 8.96
C LYS A 9 5.01 20.92 9.03
N CYS A 10 3.74 20.74 8.69
CA CYS A 10 2.77 21.83 8.56
C CYS A 10 1.92 22.05 9.81
N CYS A 11 1.88 21.10 10.75
CA CYS A 11 1.03 21.18 11.92
C CYS A 11 1.84 21.10 13.21
N ASP A 12 1.63 22.06 14.11
CA ASP A 12 2.12 21.99 15.49
C ASP A 12 1.23 21.04 16.29
N GLY A 13 1.53 19.74 16.22
CA GLY A 13 0.78 18.72 16.93
C GLY A 13 1.14 17.30 16.52
N ARG A 14 0.55 16.32 17.24
CA ARG A 14 0.74 14.90 16.91
C ARG A 14 -0.16 14.51 15.75
N VAL A 15 0.44 13.92 14.71
CA VAL A 15 -0.29 13.42 13.54
C VAL A 15 -0.86 12.03 13.85
N ILE A 16 -2.17 11.86 13.63
CA ILE A 16 -2.83 10.54 13.62
C ILE A 16 -3.00 10.11 12.16
N ALA A 17 -2.28 9.08 11.76
CA ALA A 17 -2.30 8.57 10.40
C ALA A 17 -3.27 7.38 10.30
N VAL A 18 -4.22 7.45 9.36
CA VAL A 18 -5.20 6.38 9.11
C VAL A 18 -5.00 5.86 7.69
N ASP A 19 -4.50 4.63 7.56
CA ASP A 19 -4.27 3.96 6.29
C ASP A 19 -5.37 2.94 6.01
N VAL A 20 -6.06 3.12 4.89
CA VAL A 20 -7.10 2.18 4.39
C VAL A 20 -6.68 1.50 3.09
N SER A 21 -5.41 1.64 2.70
CA SER A 21 -4.90 1.08 1.45
C SER A 21 -4.95 -0.44 1.47
N ALA A 22 -5.47 -1.02 0.38
CA ALA A 22 -5.44 -2.46 0.18
C ALA A 22 -3.99 -2.97 0.20
N PRO A 23 -3.71 -4.15 0.79
CA PRO A 23 -2.42 -4.79 0.62
C PRO A 23 -2.18 -5.01 -0.87
N LEU A 24 -1.03 -4.56 -1.37
CA LEU A 24 -0.61 -4.89 -2.72
C LEU A 24 -0.36 -6.39 -2.76
N ASP A 25 -1.19 -7.12 -3.51
CA ASP A 25 -0.86 -8.48 -3.93
C ASP A 25 0.28 -8.41 -4.96
N LEU A 26 1.49 -8.20 -4.45
CA LEU A 26 2.71 -8.36 -5.23
C LEU A 26 3.00 -9.84 -5.53
N GLN A 27 2.22 -10.76 -4.97
CA GLN A 27 2.21 -12.17 -5.32
C GLN A 27 1.32 -12.45 -6.53
N GLU A 28 1.50 -11.68 -7.61
CA GLU A 28 1.09 -12.24 -8.89
C GLU A 28 2.12 -13.32 -9.23
N ASN A 29 1.68 -14.58 -9.24
CA ASN A 29 2.39 -15.72 -9.79
C ASN A 29 2.71 -15.44 -11.26
N SER A 30 3.73 -14.63 -11.50
CA SER A 30 4.19 -14.34 -12.85
C SER A 30 4.64 -15.67 -13.45
N PRO A 31 4.19 -16.03 -14.66
CA PRO A 31 4.62 -17.27 -15.33
C PRO A 31 6.12 -17.28 -15.67
N TYR A 32 6.84 -16.22 -15.29
CA TYR A 32 8.27 -16.06 -15.43
C TYR A 32 8.85 -15.95 -14.02
N GLY A 33 9.83 -16.80 -13.71
CA GLY A 33 10.49 -16.82 -12.40
C GLY A 33 11.27 -15.53 -12.09
N VAL A 34 12.24 -15.62 -11.19
CA VAL A 34 12.97 -14.47 -10.62
C VAL A 34 13.83 -13.71 -11.65
N SER A 35 14.06 -14.26 -12.84
CA SER A 35 14.81 -13.61 -13.92
C SER A 35 14.43 -14.14 -15.31
N ILE A 36 14.59 -13.30 -16.34
CA ILE A 36 14.40 -13.65 -17.76
C ILE A 36 15.61 -13.14 -18.54
N SER A 37 16.16 -13.97 -19.44
CA SER A 37 17.24 -13.53 -20.33
C SER A 37 16.71 -12.61 -21.44
N GLY A 38 17.23 -11.39 -21.52
CA GLY A 38 16.88 -10.42 -22.56
C GLY A 38 17.17 -10.93 -23.98
N TRP A 39 18.22 -11.73 -24.14
CA TRP A 39 18.53 -12.39 -25.40
C TRP A 39 17.45 -13.40 -25.79
N GLN A 40 16.94 -14.20 -24.84
CA GLN A 40 15.86 -15.15 -25.12
C GLN A 40 14.57 -14.44 -25.56
N ILE A 41 14.27 -13.27 -25.00
CA ILE A 41 13.13 -12.45 -25.41
C ILE A 41 13.32 -11.93 -26.85
N LEU A 42 14.53 -11.45 -27.16
CA LEU A 42 14.88 -10.95 -28.48
C LEU A 42 14.78 -12.06 -29.54
N TRP A 43 15.31 -13.25 -29.26
CA TRP A 43 15.19 -14.42 -30.13
C TRP A 43 13.73 -14.83 -30.33
N LYS A 44 12.91 -14.85 -29.27
CA LYS A 44 11.47 -15.15 -29.38
C LYS A 44 10.67 -14.09 -30.15
N ARG A 45 11.14 -12.85 -30.20
CA ARG A 45 10.55 -11.78 -31.03
C ARG A 45 10.86 -11.95 -32.53
N ILE A 46 11.94 -12.65 -32.87
CA ILE A 46 12.39 -12.86 -34.25
C ILE A 46 11.83 -14.18 -34.83
N THR A 47 11.40 -15.13 -33.99
CA THR A 47 10.87 -16.43 -34.42
C THR A 47 9.34 -16.44 -34.55
N PRO A 48 8.76 -16.63 -35.75
CA PRO A 48 7.31 -16.55 -35.97
C PRO A 48 6.49 -17.74 -35.43
N PHE A 49 7.15 -18.78 -34.90
CA PHE A 49 6.51 -20.02 -34.43
C PHE A 49 6.43 -20.16 -32.89
N VAL A 50 6.74 -19.11 -32.12
CA VAL A 50 6.76 -19.16 -30.65
C VAL A 50 5.57 -18.37 -30.08
N PRO A 51 4.77 -18.94 -29.17
CA PRO A 51 3.68 -18.20 -28.52
C PRO A 51 4.22 -16.96 -27.79
N SER A 52 3.53 -15.84 -27.94
CA SER A 52 3.90 -14.56 -27.33
C SER A 52 3.96 -14.70 -25.81
N LEU A 53 5.14 -14.50 -25.22
CA LEU A 53 5.23 -14.31 -23.77
C LEU A 53 4.49 -13.02 -23.41
N LYS A 54 3.56 -13.09 -22.45
CA LYS A 54 2.93 -11.92 -21.83
C LYS A 54 3.92 -11.28 -20.86
N LEU A 55 4.97 -10.66 -21.38
CA LEU A 55 5.90 -9.90 -20.56
C LEU A 55 5.23 -8.60 -20.10
N PRO A 56 5.40 -8.21 -18.83
CA PRO A 56 5.01 -6.87 -18.40
C PRO A 56 5.79 -5.84 -19.22
N GLY A 57 5.10 -4.81 -19.70
CA GLY A 57 5.71 -3.71 -20.44
C GLY A 57 6.59 -2.84 -19.54
N ILE A 58 7.39 -1.96 -20.14
CA ILE A 58 8.18 -0.96 -19.38
C ILE A 58 7.26 -0.10 -18.51
N SER A 59 6.08 0.26 -19.01
CA SER A 59 5.06 0.99 -18.24
C SER A 59 4.63 0.25 -16.98
N ASP A 60 4.38 -1.06 -17.08
CA ASP A 60 3.90 -1.88 -15.97
C ASP A 60 4.99 -2.01 -14.91
N VAL A 61 6.24 -2.20 -15.35
CA VAL A 61 7.41 -2.23 -14.47
C VAL A 61 7.57 -0.91 -13.73
N LEU A 62 7.45 0.22 -14.44
CA LEU A 62 7.56 1.56 -13.83
C LEU A 62 6.43 1.82 -12.84
N MET A 63 5.20 1.42 -13.15
CA MET A 63 4.06 1.56 -12.25
C MET A 63 4.27 0.77 -10.95
N ARG A 64 4.70 -0.50 -11.05
CA ARG A 64 5.03 -1.30 -9.86
C ARG A 64 6.19 -0.72 -9.05
N ALA A 65 7.21 -0.17 -9.71
CA ALA A 65 8.31 0.47 -9.01
C ALA A 65 7.86 1.73 -8.25
N ALA A 66 6.97 2.54 -8.84
CA ALA A 66 6.41 3.72 -8.21
C ALA A 66 5.53 3.36 -7.01
N GLU A 67 4.70 2.33 -7.12
CA GLU A 67 3.90 1.79 -6.01
C GLU A 67 4.79 1.33 -4.85
N LEU A 68 5.83 0.54 -5.15
CA LEU A 68 6.81 0.09 -4.16
C LEU A 68 7.53 1.27 -3.48
N ALA A 69 7.88 2.30 -4.23
CA ALA A 69 8.49 3.51 -3.68
C ALA A 69 7.54 4.23 -2.71
N SER A 70 6.24 4.35 -3.07
CA SER A 70 5.23 4.95 -2.19
C SER A 70 5.07 4.17 -0.89
N VAL A 71 5.02 2.84 -0.95
CA VAL A 71 4.88 2.00 0.26
C VAL A 71 6.10 2.14 1.16
N ARG A 72 7.31 2.15 0.59
CA ARG A 72 8.54 2.35 1.36
C ARG A 72 8.60 3.72 2.03
N ALA A 73 8.23 4.78 1.33
CA ALA A 73 8.18 6.13 1.89
C ALA A 73 7.19 6.20 3.08
N GLN A 74 6.03 5.56 2.96
CA GLN A 74 5.05 5.48 4.04
C GLN A 74 5.59 4.69 5.25
N GLN A 75 6.22 3.53 5.01
CA GLN A 75 6.85 2.74 6.08
C GLN A 75 7.96 3.50 6.79
N GLN A 76 8.80 4.23 6.05
CA GLN A 76 9.84 5.09 6.62
C GLN A 76 9.26 6.23 7.44
N ALA A 77 8.16 6.86 6.98
CA ALA A 77 7.51 7.92 7.74
C ALA A 77 6.94 7.42 9.07
N VAL A 78 6.39 6.21 9.09
CA VAL A 78 5.94 5.53 10.32
C VAL A 78 7.14 5.15 11.20
N ALA A 79 8.22 4.63 10.62
CA ALA A 79 9.42 4.21 11.35
C ALA A 79 10.20 5.37 11.97
N ASN A 80 10.14 6.56 11.36
CA ASN A 80 10.77 7.78 11.85
C ASN A 80 9.90 8.52 12.90
N ASP A 81 8.83 7.90 13.38
CA ASP A 81 7.94 8.42 14.43
C ASP A 81 7.27 9.76 14.08
N PHE A 82 7.14 10.07 12.78
CA PHE A 82 6.45 11.29 12.32
C PHE A 82 4.93 11.24 12.54
N SER A 83 4.37 10.08 12.90
CA SER A 83 2.99 9.93 13.34
C SER A 83 2.95 9.58 14.82
N GLY A 84 2.24 10.38 15.62
CA GLY A 84 1.99 10.03 17.02
C GLY A 84 1.17 8.76 17.16
N LEU A 85 0.26 8.48 16.22
CA LEU A 85 -0.52 7.24 16.18
C LEU A 85 -0.75 6.78 14.73
N TYR A 86 -0.47 5.52 14.45
CA TYR A 86 -0.75 4.90 13.15
C TYR A 86 -1.88 3.87 13.27
N LEU A 87 -2.94 4.04 12.47
CA LEU A 87 -4.12 3.19 12.44
C LEU A 87 -4.29 2.58 11.06
N ARG A 88 -4.57 1.27 11.02
CA ARG A 88 -4.90 0.54 9.78
C ARG A 88 -6.13 -0.33 10.01
N PRO A 89 -7.34 0.25 9.94
CA PRO A 89 -8.57 -0.51 10.18
C PRO A 89 -8.79 -1.57 9.10
N PRO A 90 -9.38 -2.73 9.46
CA PRO A 90 -9.59 -3.85 8.52
C PRO A 90 -10.82 -3.59 7.63
N VAL A 91 -10.66 -2.71 6.64
CA VAL A 91 -11.73 -2.34 5.68
C VAL A 91 -11.43 -2.80 4.26
N THR A 92 -10.39 -3.62 4.07
CA THR A 92 -9.90 -4.07 2.75
C THR A 92 -10.87 -5.00 2.01
N GLN A 93 -11.88 -5.52 2.70
CA GLN A 93 -12.92 -6.37 2.14
C GLN A 93 -14.01 -5.60 1.37
N PHE A 94 -14.09 -4.28 1.57
CA PHE A 94 -15.07 -3.44 0.89
C PHE A 94 -14.49 -2.85 -0.39
N GLN A 95 -15.29 -2.80 -1.44
CA GLN A 95 -14.88 -2.17 -2.69
C GLN A 95 -14.97 -0.64 -2.58
N SER A 96 -14.13 0.08 -3.34
CA SER A 96 -14.07 1.55 -3.27
C SER A 96 -15.40 2.25 -3.60
N MET A 97 -16.30 1.60 -4.32
CA MET A 97 -17.61 2.14 -4.75
C MET A 97 -18.80 1.50 -4.00
N GLU A 98 -18.55 0.77 -2.91
CA GLU A 98 -19.56 0.04 -2.16
C GLU A 98 -20.22 0.90 -1.07
N PHE A 99 -20.95 1.94 -1.50
CA PHE A 99 -21.56 2.92 -0.59
C PHE A 99 -22.67 2.34 0.31
N GLU A 100 -23.27 1.21 -0.08
CA GLU A 100 -24.30 0.52 0.71
C GLU A 100 -23.77 0.05 2.07
N ALA A 101 -22.49 -0.32 2.14
CA ALA A 101 -21.81 -0.80 3.34
C ALA A 101 -21.24 0.32 4.25
N ILE A 102 -21.57 1.59 3.98
CA ILE A 102 -20.95 2.73 4.70
C ILE A 102 -21.12 2.67 6.22
N ARG A 103 -22.27 2.18 6.70
CA ARG A 103 -22.52 2.02 8.15
C ARG A 103 -21.62 0.96 8.75
N ASP A 104 -21.43 -0.14 8.03
CA ASP A 104 -20.58 -1.25 8.49
C ASP A 104 -19.12 -0.82 8.52
N ILE A 105 -18.65 -0.14 7.46
CA ILE A 105 -17.31 0.47 7.38
C ILE A 105 -17.06 1.42 8.56
N ALA A 106 -18.01 2.32 8.84
CA ALA A 106 -17.91 3.25 9.96
C ALA A 106 -17.88 2.52 11.31
N SER A 107 -18.71 1.48 11.49
CA SER A 107 -18.76 0.70 12.72
C SER A 107 -17.44 -0.06 12.98
N ILE A 108 -16.83 -0.61 11.92
CA ILE A 108 -15.54 -1.30 11.97
C ILE A 108 -14.43 -0.31 12.32
N GLY A 109 -14.41 0.86 11.67
CA GLY A 109 -13.46 1.93 11.94
C GLY A 109 -13.54 2.45 13.38
N HIS A 110 -14.76 2.62 13.90
CA HIS A 110 -14.98 3.05 15.28
C HIS A 110 -14.44 2.01 16.28
N ARG A 111 -14.90 0.75 16.17
CA ARG A 111 -14.49 -0.33 17.09
C ARG A 111 -12.98 -0.58 17.07
N TYR A 112 -12.37 -0.51 15.88
CA TYR A 112 -10.93 -0.64 15.72
C TYR A 112 -10.15 0.48 16.42
N SER A 113 -10.62 1.72 16.26
CA SER A 113 -9.91 2.90 16.73
C SER A 113 -10.06 3.11 18.24
N GLU A 114 -11.22 2.79 18.81
CA GLU A 114 -11.55 3.04 20.22
C GLU A 114 -10.50 2.43 21.18
N GLY A 115 -10.23 1.12 21.07
CA GLY A 115 -9.25 0.46 21.93
C GLY A 115 -7.81 0.95 21.72
N LYS A 116 -7.46 1.34 20.50
CA LYS A 116 -6.12 1.83 20.16
C LYS A 116 -5.88 3.25 20.67
N ILE A 117 -6.87 4.13 20.50
CA ILE A 117 -6.81 5.51 21.00
C ILE A 117 -6.79 5.52 22.52
N GLU A 118 -7.58 4.66 23.17
CA GLU A 118 -7.57 4.53 24.64
C GLU A 118 -6.21 4.09 25.16
N LYS A 119 -5.59 3.09 24.53
CA LYS A 119 -4.23 2.64 24.86
C LYS A 119 -3.22 3.76 24.66
N TRP A 120 -3.25 4.41 23.50
CA TRP A 120 -2.38 5.52 23.14
C TRP A 120 -2.50 6.69 24.13
N ARG A 121 -3.71 7.04 24.54
CA ARG A 121 -3.96 8.08 25.55
C ARG A 121 -3.30 7.74 26.88
N LYS A 122 -3.34 6.48 27.32
CA LYS A 122 -2.70 6.04 28.58
C LYS A 122 -1.19 6.13 28.51
N GLU A 123 -0.59 5.75 27.37
CA GLU A 123 0.86 5.85 27.14
C GLU A 123 1.37 7.30 27.13
N MET A 124 0.47 8.29 26.99
CA MET A 124 0.81 9.72 26.95
C MET A 124 0.72 10.45 28.28
N VAL A 125 0.05 9.85 29.27
CA VAL A 125 -0.20 10.46 30.58
C VAL A 125 0.81 9.97 31.63
N CYS A 126 1.62 8.95 31.30
CA CYS A 126 2.76 8.50 32.08
C CYS A 126 4.05 9.18 31.60
#